data_AF-A0A5B0M098-F1
#
_entry.id   AF-A0A5B0M098-F1
#
_cell.length_a   1.000
_cell.length_b   1.000
_cell.length_c   1.000
_cell.angle_alpha   90.00
_cell.angle_beta   90.00
_cell.angle_gamma   90.00
#
_symmetry.space_group_name_H-M   'P 1'
#
loop_
_entity.id
_entity.type
_entity.pdbx_description
1 polymer ?
#
loop_
_entity_poly.entity_id
_entity_poly.type
_entity_poly.pdbx_seq_one_letter_code
_entity_poly.pdbx_strand_id
1 'polypeptide(L)'
;MDGTLAPRNGSMNSDGKSEEENIELTLKILSIVRQRISSHSKDDEDDNRANLLYWLELRNTVPYELRQTILPRLHEMIQSATMMLNEFDPTTINPDWWYRRFLIRLMDIAELVEQINSSILSIWTTCGPEQEAPHELPEVEHLTRSRCTRTEFLVQCLIKYDLDDLFGSFEDLFNGLRPTTSSGSLPTASQDSGQIIEGINRRMPPVVDRINSITQWLQEPLVNIAKADWTNMADMFERGLFYSTYRTKFASEASFLQAFTTFLKFARLLVTKLPQSAPNQPLFFFGPLMDIEDVRLKILMYYSDKIGIWMSTMGFKIQNPHQPIDFREVATVLIRVIGGYSRFLIILERYWDSLLESDAPQVDPNLIVNARQWLNSWTPLFTLAARKVMQATGRLHFHQFHFELREAEHDDFLMED
;
A
#
# COMPACT_ATOMS: atom_id res chain seq x y z
N MET A 1 -5.73 -66.02 -44.52
CA MET A 1 -4.87 -65.29 -43.56
C MET A 1 -4.73 -63.88 -44.12
N ASP A 2 -5.71 -63.03 -43.82
CA ASP A 2 -5.71 -61.62 -44.21
C ASP A 2 -5.61 -60.79 -42.94
N GLY A 3 -4.44 -60.20 -42.72
CA GLY A 3 -4.20 -59.24 -41.66
C GLY A 3 -4.56 -57.85 -42.14
N THR A 4 -5.75 -57.38 -41.78
CA THR A 4 -6.15 -55.99 -42.00
C THR A 4 -5.83 -55.20 -40.73
N LEU A 5 -4.76 -54.40 -40.80
CA LEU A 5 -4.44 -53.39 -39.80
C LEU A 5 -5.54 -52.32 -39.80
N ALA A 6 -6.27 -52.22 -38.69
CA ALA A 6 -7.21 -51.12 -38.46
C ALA A 6 -6.42 -49.81 -38.26
N PRO A 7 -6.84 -48.69 -38.89
CA PRO A 7 -6.24 -47.41 -38.60
C PRO A 7 -6.70 -46.93 -37.22
N ARG A 8 -5.70 -46.56 -36.42
CA ARG A 8 -5.82 -45.94 -35.10
C ARG A 8 -6.44 -44.55 -35.32
N ASN A 9 -7.74 -44.41 -35.06
CA ASN A 9 -8.44 -43.13 -35.12
C ASN A 9 -7.95 -42.21 -34.00
N GLY A 10 -6.93 -41.42 -34.28
CA GLY A 10 -6.68 -40.16 -33.58
C GLY A 10 -7.69 -39.13 -34.08
N SER A 11 -8.60 -38.71 -33.22
CA SER A 11 -9.58 -37.65 -33.49
C SER A 11 -8.85 -36.31 -33.64
N MET A 12 -8.57 -35.90 -34.88
CA MET A 12 -8.12 -34.54 -35.19
C MET A 12 -9.32 -33.59 -35.16
N ASN A 13 -9.28 -32.56 -34.32
CA ASN A 13 -10.21 -31.43 -34.44
C ASN A 13 -9.87 -30.61 -35.70
N SER A 14 -10.85 -29.87 -36.22
CA SER A 14 -10.92 -29.32 -37.59
C SER A 14 -9.83 -28.30 -38.02
N ASP A 15 -8.75 -28.17 -37.26
CA ASP A 15 -7.55 -27.38 -37.60
C ASP A 15 -6.23 -28.14 -37.33
N GLY A 16 -6.29 -29.45 -37.08
CA GLY A 16 -5.11 -30.34 -37.03
C GLY A 16 -4.35 -30.45 -35.70
N LYS A 17 -4.78 -29.74 -34.64
CA LYS A 17 -4.20 -29.87 -33.29
C LYS A 17 -4.95 -30.89 -32.43
N SER A 18 -4.23 -31.66 -31.62
CA SER A 18 -4.82 -32.58 -30.66
C SER A 18 -5.28 -31.82 -29.40
N GLU A 19 -6.28 -32.34 -28.68
CA GLU A 19 -6.72 -31.77 -27.39
C GLU A 19 -5.57 -31.68 -26.37
N GLU A 20 -4.65 -32.65 -26.42
CA GLU A 20 -3.43 -32.69 -25.61
C GLU A 20 -2.50 -31.50 -25.90
N GLU A 21 -2.30 -31.14 -27.18
CA GLU A 21 -1.53 -29.94 -27.56
C GLU A 21 -2.18 -28.65 -27.03
N ASN A 22 -3.51 -28.56 -27.04
CA ASN A 22 -4.23 -27.40 -26.53
C ASN A 22 -4.14 -27.29 -24.99
N ILE A 23 -4.19 -28.42 -24.27
CA ILE A 23 -3.96 -28.46 -22.82
C ILE A 23 -2.52 -28.04 -22.50
N GLU A 24 -1.53 -28.53 -23.24
CA GLU A 24 -0.13 -28.15 -23.05
C GLU A 24 0.11 -26.65 -23.28
N LEU A 25 -0.47 -26.09 -24.34
CA LEU A 25 -0.43 -24.64 -24.60
C LEU A 25 -1.08 -23.85 -23.46
N THR A 26 -2.19 -24.34 -22.92
CA THR A 26 -2.89 -23.69 -21.79
C THR A 26 -2.03 -23.65 -20.55
N LEU A 27 -1.43 -24.79 -20.18
CA LEU A 27 -0.50 -24.88 -19.06
C LEU A 27 0.73 -23.97 -19.26
N LYS A 28 1.24 -23.86 -20.49
CA LYS A 28 2.34 -22.96 -20.80
C LYS A 28 1.97 -21.49 -20.55
N ILE A 29 0.79 -21.04 -20.98
CA ILE A 29 0.35 -19.66 -20.71
C ILE A 29 0.08 -19.44 -19.22
N LEU A 30 -0.53 -20.40 -18.52
CA LEU A 30 -0.73 -20.32 -17.06
C LEU A 30 0.61 -20.18 -16.33
N SER A 31 1.62 -20.94 -16.73
CA SER A 31 2.98 -20.80 -16.20
C SER A 31 3.55 -19.39 -16.42
N ILE A 32 3.31 -18.77 -17.59
CA ILE A 32 3.70 -17.37 -17.85
C ILE A 32 2.97 -16.40 -16.93
N VAL A 33 1.65 -16.56 -16.74
CA VAL A 33 0.86 -15.73 -15.81
C VAL A 33 1.45 -15.84 -14.39
N ARG A 34 1.68 -17.06 -13.90
CA ARG A 34 2.24 -17.31 -12.56
C ARG A 34 3.67 -16.82 -12.41
N GLN A 35 4.49 -16.93 -13.46
CA GLN A 35 5.83 -16.36 -13.48
C GLN A 35 5.79 -14.85 -13.28
N ARG A 36 4.89 -14.14 -13.98
CA ARG A 36 4.71 -12.68 -13.84
C ARG A 36 4.16 -12.27 -12.46
N ILE A 37 3.29 -13.09 -11.88
CA ILE A 37 2.82 -12.93 -10.50
C ILE A 37 4.00 -13.07 -9.52
N SER A 38 4.85 -14.07 -9.74
CA SER A 38 5.98 -14.41 -8.87
C SER A 38 7.15 -13.42 -9.01
N SER A 39 7.36 -12.86 -10.19
CA SER A 39 8.43 -11.88 -10.47
C SER A 39 8.14 -10.49 -9.93
N HIS A 40 7.01 -10.29 -9.22
CA HIS A 40 6.72 -9.03 -8.53
C HIS A 40 7.73 -8.81 -7.38
N SER A 41 8.84 -8.15 -7.74
CA SER A 41 9.91 -7.73 -6.86
C SER A 41 9.47 -6.51 -6.06
N LYS A 42 9.77 -6.51 -4.75
CA LYS A 42 9.89 -5.25 -4.01
C LYS A 42 11.26 -4.71 -4.39
N ASP A 43 11.32 -3.57 -5.04
CA ASP A 43 12.56 -2.81 -5.02
C ASP A 43 12.89 -2.50 -3.56
N ASP A 44 14.11 -2.88 -3.17
CA ASP A 44 14.74 -2.39 -1.95
C ASP A 44 14.59 -0.87 -1.89
N GLU A 45 14.36 -0.33 -0.70
CA GLU A 45 14.11 1.09 -0.47
C GLU A 45 15.14 1.97 -1.22
N ASP A 46 14.76 2.50 -2.38
CA ASP A 46 15.59 3.43 -3.13
C ASP A 46 15.84 4.68 -2.27
N ASP A 47 17.11 5.09 -2.10
CA ASP A 47 17.54 6.23 -1.29
C ASP A 47 16.84 7.54 -1.72
N ASN A 48 16.42 7.63 -2.99
CA ASN A 48 15.63 8.75 -3.51
C ASN A 48 14.25 8.88 -2.84
N ARG A 49 13.66 7.78 -2.36
CA ARG A 49 12.40 7.76 -1.59
C ARG A 49 12.54 8.43 -0.21
N ALA A 50 13.74 8.83 0.21
CA ALA A 50 13.95 9.60 1.43
C ALA A 50 13.98 11.13 1.20
N ASN A 51 14.09 11.60 -0.04
CA ASN A 51 14.24 13.03 -0.35
C ASN A 51 12.88 13.76 -0.34
N LEU A 52 12.75 14.81 0.49
CA LEU A 52 11.52 15.60 0.61
C LEU A 52 11.13 16.28 -0.71
N LEU A 53 12.08 16.85 -1.44
CA LEU A 53 11.81 17.61 -2.67
C LEU A 53 11.17 16.72 -3.74
N TYR A 54 11.67 15.49 -3.87
CA TYR A 54 11.13 14.46 -4.74
C TYR A 54 9.64 14.18 -4.50
N TRP A 55 9.22 14.16 -3.23
CA TRP A 55 7.82 13.89 -2.87
C TRP A 55 6.87 15.04 -3.19
N LEU A 56 7.35 16.28 -3.09
CA LEU A 56 6.52 17.45 -3.30
C LEU A 56 6.11 17.58 -4.77
N GLU A 57 6.99 17.15 -5.66
CA GLU A 57 6.78 17.18 -7.10
C GLU A 57 6.16 15.89 -7.65
N LEU A 58 5.92 14.87 -6.82
CA LEU A 58 5.43 13.58 -7.30
C LEU A 58 4.03 13.71 -7.91
N ARG A 59 4.00 13.60 -9.23
CA ARG A 59 2.82 13.57 -10.09
C ARG A 59 2.93 12.39 -11.05
N ASN A 60 1.85 11.61 -11.19
CA ASN A 60 1.89 10.36 -11.96
C ASN A 60 0.52 9.98 -12.54
N THR A 61 0.50 9.30 -13.68
CA THR A 61 -0.73 8.76 -14.32
C THR A 61 -1.13 7.37 -13.82
N VAL A 62 -0.23 6.64 -13.17
CA VAL A 62 -0.45 5.26 -12.67
C VAL A 62 -1.74 5.10 -11.86
N PRO A 63 -2.07 5.96 -10.88
CA PRO A 63 -3.33 5.82 -10.12
C PRO A 63 -4.56 5.86 -11.03
N TYR A 64 -4.55 6.78 -12.00
CA TYR A 64 -5.60 6.91 -12.99
C TYR A 64 -5.66 5.67 -13.89
N GLU A 65 -4.53 5.24 -14.45
CA GLU A 65 -4.45 4.08 -15.36
C GLU A 65 -4.89 2.79 -14.68
N LEU A 66 -4.42 2.54 -13.46
CA LEU A 66 -4.83 1.40 -12.64
C LEU A 66 -6.33 1.39 -12.43
N ARG A 67 -6.89 2.53 -12.01
CA ARG A 67 -8.31 2.67 -11.67
C ARG A 67 -9.23 2.59 -12.88
N GLN A 68 -8.90 3.29 -13.96
CA GLN A 68 -9.81 3.50 -15.10
C GLN A 68 -9.64 2.45 -16.20
N THR A 69 -8.47 1.84 -16.31
CA THR A 69 -8.14 0.99 -17.46
C THR A 69 -7.72 -0.41 -17.04
N ILE A 70 -6.67 -0.53 -16.22
CA ILE A 70 -5.98 -1.81 -16.01
C ILE A 70 -6.80 -2.74 -15.10
N LEU A 71 -7.23 -2.28 -13.93
CA LEU A 71 -7.97 -3.11 -12.97
C LEU A 71 -9.37 -3.51 -13.48
N PRO A 72 -10.17 -2.62 -14.09
CA PRO A 72 -11.45 -3.01 -14.69
C PRO A 72 -11.27 -4.06 -15.79
N ARG A 73 -10.28 -3.89 -16.68
CA ARG A 73 -10.02 -4.85 -17.76
C ARG A 73 -9.52 -6.19 -17.21
N LEU A 74 -8.69 -6.19 -16.16
CA LEU A 74 -8.27 -7.40 -15.48
C LEU A 74 -9.49 -8.17 -14.93
N HIS A 75 -10.38 -7.46 -14.24
CA HIS A 75 -11.62 -8.05 -13.74
C HIS A 75 -12.44 -8.69 -14.86
N GLU A 76 -12.69 -7.97 -15.96
CA GLU A 76 -13.44 -8.48 -17.12
C GLU A 76 -12.79 -9.73 -17.73
N MET A 77 -11.47 -9.75 -17.88
CA MET A 77 -10.78 -10.88 -18.50
C MET A 77 -10.79 -12.11 -17.59
N ILE A 78 -10.58 -11.95 -16.28
CA ILE A 78 -10.70 -13.04 -15.30
C ILE A 78 -12.14 -13.56 -15.28
N GLN A 79 -13.13 -12.67 -15.21
CA GLN A 79 -14.54 -13.05 -15.21
C GLN A 79 -14.92 -13.82 -16.47
N SER A 80 -14.46 -13.36 -17.64
CA SER A 80 -14.66 -14.06 -18.91
C SER A 80 -14.01 -15.44 -18.91
N ALA A 81 -12.79 -15.59 -18.37
CA ALA A 81 -12.11 -16.87 -18.30
C ALA A 81 -12.85 -17.85 -17.37
N THR A 82 -13.28 -17.39 -16.20
CA THR A 82 -14.06 -18.19 -15.24
C THR A 82 -15.43 -18.60 -15.81
N MET A 83 -16.13 -17.70 -16.53
CA MET A 83 -17.38 -18.07 -17.20
C MET A 83 -17.17 -19.16 -18.26
N MET A 84 -16.09 -19.08 -19.04
CA MET A 84 -15.76 -20.11 -20.02
C MET A 84 -15.48 -21.47 -19.39
N LEU A 85 -14.92 -21.51 -18.17
CA LEU A 85 -14.74 -22.75 -17.42
C LEU A 85 -16.07 -23.39 -16.98
N ASN A 86 -17.14 -22.62 -16.83
CA ASN A 86 -18.46 -23.20 -16.54
C ASN A 86 -19.08 -23.89 -17.77
N GLU A 87 -18.61 -23.56 -18.97
CA GLU A 87 -18.98 -24.22 -20.22
C GLU A 87 -18.05 -25.39 -20.57
N PHE A 88 -16.97 -25.57 -19.80
CA PHE A 88 -15.98 -26.62 -20.02
C PHE A 88 -16.49 -27.97 -19.50
N ASP A 89 -16.48 -28.98 -20.36
CA ASP A 89 -16.82 -30.36 -19.96
C ASP A 89 -15.53 -31.19 -19.83
N PRO A 90 -15.10 -31.55 -18.62
CA PRO A 90 -13.90 -32.36 -18.42
C PRO A 90 -14.04 -33.82 -18.86
N THR A 91 -15.25 -34.25 -19.26
CA THR A 91 -15.56 -35.63 -19.64
C THR A 91 -15.62 -35.85 -21.14
N THR A 92 -15.62 -34.78 -21.93
CA THR A 92 -15.69 -34.85 -23.39
C THR A 92 -14.63 -33.97 -24.04
N ILE A 93 -14.36 -34.23 -25.32
CA ILE A 93 -13.40 -33.43 -26.08
C ILE A 93 -13.98 -32.03 -26.27
N ASN A 94 -13.28 -31.02 -25.75
CA ASN A 94 -13.73 -29.64 -25.91
C ASN A 94 -13.38 -29.11 -27.32
N PRO A 95 -14.24 -28.27 -27.90
CA PRO A 95 -14.03 -27.81 -29.26
C PRO A 95 -12.84 -26.83 -29.34
N ASP A 96 -12.09 -26.85 -30.44
CA ASP A 96 -10.86 -26.04 -30.60
C ASP A 96 -11.09 -24.53 -30.40
N TRP A 97 -12.25 -24.02 -30.82
CA TRP A 97 -12.60 -22.61 -30.63
C TRP A 97 -12.65 -22.21 -29.15
N TRP A 98 -13.03 -23.13 -28.25
CA TRP A 98 -13.07 -22.89 -26.82
C TRP A 98 -11.66 -22.67 -26.29
N TYR A 99 -10.73 -23.59 -26.60
CA TYR A 99 -9.33 -23.48 -26.19
C TYR A 99 -8.69 -22.20 -26.72
N ARG A 100 -8.90 -21.86 -28.00
CA ARG A 100 -8.35 -20.61 -28.57
C ARG A 100 -8.85 -19.39 -27.82
N ARG A 101 -10.16 -19.31 -27.58
CA ARG A 101 -10.74 -18.15 -26.91
C ARG A 101 -10.29 -18.07 -25.45
N PHE A 102 -10.16 -19.21 -24.77
CA PHE A 102 -9.65 -19.28 -23.40
C PHE A 102 -8.18 -18.87 -23.32
N LEU A 103 -7.34 -19.37 -24.23
CA LEU A 103 -5.93 -18.98 -24.35
C LEU A 103 -5.76 -17.47 -24.58
N ILE A 104 -6.56 -16.87 -25.45
CA ILE A 104 -6.54 -15.41 -25.68
C ILE A 104 -6.82 -14.68 -24.37
N ARG A 105 -7.81 -15.11 -23.58
CA ARG A 105 -8.09 -14.51 -22.27
C ARG A 105 -6.94 -14.64 -21.29
N LEU A 106 -6.29 -15.81 -21.23
CA LEU A 106 -5.12 -16.00 -20.37
C LEU A 106 -3.93 -15.14 -20.81
N MET A 107 -3.74 -14.94 -22.11
CA MET A 107 -2.71 -14.04 -22.64
C MET A 107 -3.01 -12.58 -22.29
N ASP A 108 -4.26 -12.14 -22.46
CA ASP A 108 -4.72 -10.79 -22.08
C ASP A 108 -4.47 -10.55 -20.58
N ILE A 109 -4.78 -11.54 -19.72
CA ILE A 109 -4.52 -11.46 -18.27
C ILE A 109 -3.02 -11.38 -17.98
N ALA A 110 -2.20 -12.22 -18.62
CA ALA A 110 -0.75 -12.16 -18.44
C ALA A 110 -0.22 -10.76 -18.77
N GLU A 111 -0.68 -10.16 -19.86
CA GLU A 111 -0.28 -8.79 -20.24
C GLU A 111 -0.71 -7.75 -19.20
N LEU A 112 -1.94 -7.84 -18.70
CA LEU A 112 -2.42 -6.93 -17.66
C LEU A 112 -1.63 -7.06 -16.35
N VAL A 113 -1.27 -8.28 -15.93
CA VAL A 113 -0.41 -8.48 -14.76
C VAL A 113 0.96 -7.82 -14.96
N GLU A 114 1.54 -7.90 -16.16
CA GLU A 114 2.80 -7.22 -16.49
C GLU A 114 2.66 -5.68 -16.45
N GLN A 115 1.56 -5.16 -16.99
CA GLN A 115 1.26 -3.73 -16.93
C GLN A 115 1.09 -3.26 -15.49
N ILE A 116 0.44 -4.04 -14.62
CA ILE A 116 0.33 -3.73 -13.18
C ILE A 116 1.71 -3.71 -12.53
N ASN A 117 2.55 -4.72 -12.78
CA ASN A 117 3.91 -4.77 -12.24
C ASN A 117 4.70 -3.52 -12.65
N SER A 118 4.66 -3.17 -13.94
CA SER A 118 5.34 -1.99 -14.48
C SER A 118 4.80 -0.69 -13.87
N SER A 119 3.48 -0.58 -13.71
CA SER A 119 2.81 0.58 -13.10
C SER A 119 3.21 0.77 -11.64
N ILE A 120 3.32 -0.32 -10.87
CA ILE A 120 3.75 -0.24 -9.47
C ILE A 120 5.22 0.13 -9.34
N LEU A 121 6.08 -0.32 -10.24
CA LEU A 121 7.47 0.14 -10.27
C LEU A 121 7.55 1.63 -10.60
N SER A 122 6.73 2.10 -11.54
CA SER A 122 6.73 3.51 -11.97
C SER A 122 5.90 4.44 -11.10
N ILE A 123 5.08 3.97 -10.15
CA ILE A 123 4.23 4.81 -9.28
C ILE A 123 5.04 5.83 -8.48
N TRP A 124 6.32 5.52 -8.26
CA TRP A 124 7.23 6.36 -7.54
C TRP A 124 7.90 7.39 -8.43
N THR A 125 7.84 7.29 -9.75
CA THR A 125 8.51 8.18 -10.71
C THR A 125 7.62 9.35 -11.12
N THR A 126 8.11 10.58 -11.02
CA THR A 126 7.37 11.75 -11.50
C THR A 126 7.31 11.76 -13.04
N CYS A 127 6.13 12.02 -13.62
CA CYS A 127 6.02 12.34 -15.03
C CYS A 127 6.84 13.61 -15.32
N GLY A 128 7.89 13.51 -16.14
CA GLY A 128 8.87 14.58 -16.31
C GLY A 128 8.29 15.90 -16.86
N PRO A 129 8.94 17.05 -16.59
CA PRO A 129 8.50 18.37 -17.06
C PRO A 129 8.77 18.65 -18.55
N GLU A 130 9.28 17.69 -19.34
CA GLU A 130 9.73 17.92 -20.73
C GLU A 130 8.69 17.61 -21.82
N GLN A 131 7.41 17.79 -21.53
CA GLN A 131 6.45 18.03 -22.60
C GLN A 131 5.70 19.30 -22.25
N GLU A 132 6.00 20.36 -23.00
CA GLU A 132 5.09 21.47 -23.27
C GLU A 132 3.75 20.90 -23.75
N ALA A 133 2.96 20.37 -22.83
CA ALA A 133 1.60 19.90 -23.06
C ALA A 133 0.67 20.94 -22.42
N PRO A 134 -0.21 21.56 -23.23
CA PRO A 134 -1.02 22.68 -22.81
C PRO A 134 -2.13 22.17 -21.88
N HIS A 135 -2.20 22.73 -20.67
CA HIS A 135 -3.19 22.41 -19.64
C HIS A 135 -3.00 21.03 -18.97
N GLU A 136 -3.15 21.03 -17.65
CA GLU A 136 -3.18 19.86 -16.76
C GLU A 136 -3.94 18.70 -17.41
N LEU A 137 -3.22 17.63 -17.79
CA LEU A 137 -3.87 16.39 -18.21
C LEU A 137 -4.69 15.87 -17.03
N PRO A 138 -6.01 15.60 -17.20
CA PRO A 138 -6.87 15.13 -16.10
C PRO A 138 -6.48 13.75 -15.56
N GLU A 139 -5.53 13.08 -16.22
CA GLU A 139 -5.00 11.77 -15.91
C GLU A 139 -3.81 11.82 -14.95
N VAL A 140 -3.14 12.99 -14.85
CA VAL A 140 -1.96 13.17 -13.99
C VAL A 140 -2.43 13.53 -12.59
N GLU A 141 -2.16 12.65 -11.63
CA GLU A 141 -2.57 12.84 -10.24
C GLU A 141 -1.38 13.17 -9.34
N HIS A 142 -1.61 14.08 -8.39
CA HIS A 142 -0.69 14.29 -7.29
C HIS A 142 -0.71 13.11 -6.33
N LEU A 143 0.49 12.70 -5.94
CA LEU A 143 0.68 11.55 -5.08
C LEU A 143 1.33 11.93 -3.76
N THR A 144 0.85 11.28 -2.70
CA THR A 144 1.51 11.30 -1.39
C THR A 144 2.21 9.97 -1.19
N ARG A 145 3.25 9.98 -0.35
CA ARG A 145 3.97 8.75 0.02
C ARG A 145 3.03 7.65 0.51
N SER A 146 2.07 7.99 1.39
CA SER A 146 1.08 7.06 1.90
C SER A 146 0.22 6.45 0.80
N ARG A 147 -0.23 7.27 -0.17
CA ARG A 147 -1.01 6.79 -1.32
C ARG A 147 -0.21 5.77 -2.12
N CYS A 148 1.04 6.06 -2.45
CA CYS A 148 1.89 5.14 -3.19
C CYS A 148 2.18 3.85 -2.41
N THR A 149 2.63 3.94 -1.15
CA THR A 149 2.96 2.77 -0.31
C THR A 149 1.74 1.87 -0.12
N ARG A 150 0.56 2.46 0.13
CA ARG A 150 -0.66 1.69 0.31
C ARG A 150 -1.13 1.05 -1.00
N THR A 151 -1.01 1.75 -2.12
CA THR A 151 -1.34 1.21 -3.44
C THR A 151 -0.44 0.02 -3.79
N GLU A 152 0.87 0.17 -3.60
CA GLU A 152 1.84 -0.90 -3.78
C GLU A 152 1.49 -2.12 -2.90
N PHE A 153 1.20 -1.90 -1.62
CA PHE A 153 0.78 -2.98 -0.70
C PHE A 153 -0.50 -3.69 -1.16
N LEU A 154 -1.54 -2.94 -1.52
CA LEU A 154 -2.82 -3.53 -1.91
C LEU A 154 -2.71 -4.32 -3.22
N VAL A 155 -1.93 -3.81 -4.18
CA VAL A 155 -1.66 -4.51 -5.44
C VAL A 155 -0.78 -5.74 -5.21
N GLN A 156 0.21 -5.66 -4.32
CA GLN A 156 0.96 -6.85 -3.88
C GLN A 156 0.05 -7.92 -3.29
N CYS A 157 -0.92 -7.53 -2.47
CA CYS A 157 -1.89 -8.48 -1.93
C CYS A 157 -2.74 -9.14 -3.03
N LEU A 158 -3.23 -8.34 -3.99
CA LEU A 158 -3.96 -8.85 -5.15
C LEU A 158 -3.13 -9.88 -5.91
N ILE A 159 -1.89 -9.53 -6.28
CA ILE A 159 -1.03 -10.37 -7.11
C ILE A 159 -0.60 -11.64 -6.35
N LYS A 160 -0.01 -11.49 -5.16
CA LYS A 160 0.67 -12.60 -4.46
C LYS A 160 -0.28 -13.55 -3.74
N TYR A 161 -1.47 -13.09 -3.35
CA TYR A 161 -2.41 -13.94 -2.61
C TYR A 161 -3.61 -14.30 -3.48
N ASP A 162 -4.31 -13.28 -3.99
CA ASP A 162 -5.61 -13.50 -4.61
C ASP A 162 -5.47 -14.10 -6.03
N LEU A 163 -4.56 -13.56 -6.86
CA LEU A 163 -4.31 -14.08 -8.22
C LEU A 163 -3.49 -15.37 -8.23
N ASP A 164 -2.45 -15.52 -7.39
CA ASP A 164 -1.66 -16.76 -7.36
C ASP A 164 -2.53 -17.97 -6.96
N ASP A 165 -3.40 -17.84 -5.95
CA ASP A 165 -4.32 -18.92 -5.53
C ASP A 165 -5.35 -19.26 -6.63
N LEU A 166 -5.88 -18.23 -7.32
CA LEU A 166 -6.79 -18.44 -8.44
C LEU A 166 -6.11 -19.18 -9.60
N PHE A 167 -4.96 -18.68 -10.08
CA PHE A 167 -4.28 -19.28 -11.23
C PHE A 167 -3.58 -20.60 -10.89
N GLY A 168 -3.20 -20.82 -9.64
CA GLY A 168 -2.80 -22.15 -9.15
C GLY A 168 -3.94 -23.17 -9.31
N SER A 169 -5.18 -22.78 -8.99
CA SER A 169 -6.34 -23.66 -9.18
C SER A 169 -6.65 -23.94 -10.66
N PHE A 170 -6.42 -22.97 -11.55
CA PHE A 170 -6.50 -23.20 -13.01
C PHE A 170 -5.45 -24.22 -13.45
N GLU A 171 -4.21 -24.08 -12.99
CA GLU A 171 -3.12 -25.00 -13.33
C GLU A 171 -3.40 -26.42 -12.83
N ASP A 172 -3.93 -26.57 -11.61
CA ASP A 172 -4.36 -27.86 -11.05
C ASP A 172 -5.42 -28.54 -11.92
N LEU A 173 -6.42 -27.79 -12.41
CA LEU A 173 -7.44 -28.30 -13.32
C LEU A 173 -6.80 -28.90 -14.58
N PHE A 174 -5.98 -28.12 -15.29
CA PHE A 174 -5.40 -28.57 -16.56
C PHE A 174 -4.32 -29.64 -16.39
N ASN A 175 -3.62 -29.69 -15.27
CA ASN A 175 -2.71 -30.79 -14.95
C ASN A 175 -3.48 -32.10 -14.70
N GLY A 176 -4.65 -32.03 -14.06
CA GLY A 176 -5.52 -33.19 -13.84
C GLY A 176 -6.11 -33.79 -15.13
N LEU A 177 -6.12 -33.02 -16.22
CA LEU A 177 -6.59 -33.45 -17.55
C LEU A 177 -5.50 -34.12 -18.39
N ARG A 178 -4.23 -34.12 -17.97
CA ARG A 178 -3.16 -34.79 -18.71
C ARG A 178 -3.38 -36.30 -18.74
N PRO A 179 -3.19 -36.98 -19.88
CA PRO A 179 -3.26 -38.43 -19.94
C PRO A 179 -2.24 -39.06 -18.98
N THR A 180 -2.69 -39.87 -18.02
CA THR A 180 -1.77 -40.67 -17.21
C THR A 180 -1.15 -41.75 -18.10
N THR A 181 0.18 -41.76 -18.23
CA THR A 181 0.92 -42.73 -19.05
C THR A 181 0.85 -44.18 -18.53
N SER A 182 0.14 -44.45 -17.44
CA SER A 182 -0.03 -45.77 -16.86
C SER A 182 -1.35 -46.42 -17.29
N SER A 183 -1.22 -47.48 -18.09
CA SER A 183 -2.29 -48.34 -18.59
C SER A 183 -3.29 -48.81 -17.52
N GLY A 184 -4.59 -48.66 -17.80
CA GLY A 184 -5.59 -49.67 -17.42
C GLY A 184 -6.76 -49.23 -16.54
N SER A 185 -6.78 -48.02 -16.00
CA SER A 185 -7.92 -47.52 -15.21
C SER A 185 -8.57 -46.31 -15.88
N LEU A 186 -9.90 -46.34 -16.04
CA LEU A 186 -10.70 -45.17 -16.43
C LEU A 186 -10.31 -43.97 -15.54
N PRO A 187 -10.17 -42.76 -16.10
CA PRO A 187 -9.76 -41.62 -15.31
C PRO A 187 -10.84 -41.29 -14.27
N THR A 188 -10.47 -41.32 -13.00
CA THR A 188 -11.24 -40.79 -11.87
C THR A 188 -11.39 -39.25 -11.92
N ALA A 189 -10.86 -38.61 -12.97
CA ALA A 189 -10.71 -37.17 -13.13
C ALA A 189 -12.03 -36.36 -13.17
N SER A 190 -13.18 -36.97 -13.46
CA SER A 190 -14.44 -36.23 -13.66
C SER A 190 -15.01 -35.64 -12.38
N GLN A 191 -14.88 -36.34 -11.24
CA GLN A 191 -15.37 -35.88 -9.95
C GLN A 191 -14.46 -34.81 -9.33
N ASP A 192 -13.15 -34.93 -9.54
CA ASP A 192 -12.15 -33.96 -9.06
C ASP A 192 -12.17 -32.67 -9.89
N SER A 193 -12.32 -32.75 -11.23
CA SER A 193 -12.37 -31.57 -12.10
C SER A 193 -13.57 -30.67 -11.81
N GLY A 194 -14.76 -31.25 -11.59
CA GLY A 194 -15.95 -30.49 -11.20
C GLY A 194 -15.78 -29.77 -9.86
N GLN A 195 -15.14 -30.42 -8.88
CA GLN A 195 -14.82 -29.79 -7.59
C GLN A 195 -13.78 -28.67 -7.72
N ILE A 196 -12.78 -28.84 -8.60
CA ILE A 196 -11.79 -27.79 -8.88
C ILE A 196 -12.45 -26.58 -9.54
N ILE A 197 -13.35 -26.78 -10.52
CA ILE A 197 -14.10 -25.69 -11.17
C ILE A 197 -14.99 -24.97 -10.14
N GLU A 198 -15.68 -25.70 -9.27
CA GLU A 198 -16.42 -25.09 -8.16
C GLU A 198 -15.49 -24.29 -7.22
N GLY A 199 -14.31 -24.84 -6.92
CA GLY A 199 -13.26 -24.18 -6.14
C GLY A 199 -12.73 -22.90 -6.79
N ILE A 200 -12.59 -22.88 -8.12
CA ILE A 200 -12.23 -21.69 -8.90
C ILE A 200 -13.33 -20.63 -8.78
N ASN A 201 -14.59 -21.02 -8.97
CA ASN A 201 -15.73 -20.12 -8.84
C ASN A 201 -15.82 -19.49 -7.43
N ARG A 202 -15.46 -20.22 -6.38
CA ARG A 202 -15.41 -19.70 -5.00
C ARG A 202 -14.28 -18.71 -4.73
N ARG A 203 -13.20 -18.74 -5.53
CA ARG A 203 -12.06 -17.81 -5.43
C ARG A 203 -12.27 -16.51 -6.19
N MET A 204 -13.26 -16.46 -7.09
CA MET A 204 -13.55 -15.26 -7.87
C MET A 204 -14.05 -14.08 -7.00
N PRO A 205 -15.02 -14.22 -6.09
CA PRO A 205 -15.51 -13.09 -5.30
C PRO A 205 -14.41 -12.36 -4.49
N PRO A 206 -13.49 -13.05 -3.78
CA PRO A 206 -12.37 -12.37 -3.12
C PRO A 206 -11.48 -11.53 -4.06
N VAL A 207 -11.20 -12.02 -5.27
CA VAL A 207 -10.42 -11.29 -6.29
C VAL A 207 -11.17 -10.03 -6.72
N VAL A 208 -12.48 -10.15 -6.99
CA VAL A 208 -13.35 -9.02 -7.36
C VAL A 208 -13.40 -7.98 -6.24
N ASP A 209 -13.61 -8.42 -5.00
CA ASP A 209 -13.67 -7.54 -3.84
C ASP A 209 -12.34 -6.80 -3.64
N ARG A 210 -11.20 -7.46 -3.88
CA ARG A 210 -9.88 -6.82 -3.83
C ARG A 210 -9.72 -5.78 -4.92
N ILE A 211 -10.07 -6.10 -6.18
CA ILE A 211 -10.01 -5.16 -7.31
C ILE A 211 -10.87 -3.93 -7.03
N ASN A 212 -12.10 -4.13 -6.55
CA ASN A 212 -13.02 -3.05 -6.18
C ASN A 212 -12.46 -2.21 -5.03
N SER A 213 -11.88 -2.85 -4.01
CA SER A 213 -11.26 -2.15 -2.89
C SER A 213 -10.07 -1.28 -3.32
N ILE A 214 -9.24 -1.77 -4.25
CA ILE A 214 -8.13 -0.98 -4.82
C ILE A 214 -8.68 0.19 -5.64
N THR A 215 -9.69 -0.06 -6.48
CA THR A 215 -10.33 0.96 -7.31
C THR A 215 -10.94 2.07 -6.45
N GLN A 216 -11.64 1.70 -5.38
CA GLN A 216 -12.19 2.65 -4.40
C GLN A 216 -11.08 3.43 -3.70
N TRP A 217 -10.02 2.75 -3.25
CA TRP A 217 -8.86 3.40 -2.63
C TRP A 217 -8.20 4.44 -3.55
N LEU A 218 -8.06 4.14 -4.83
CA LEU A 218 -7.52 5.06 -5.83
C LEU A 218 -8.46 6.24 -6.14
N GLN A 219 -9.73 6.17 -5.73
CA GLN A 219 -10.68 7.29 -5.82
C GLN A 219 -10.73 8.12 -4.53
N GLU A 220 -10.16 7.63 -3.43
CA GLU A 220 -10.26 8.32 -2.14
C GLU A 220 -9.59 9.69 -2.21
N PRO A 221 -10.33 10.77 -1.89
CA PRO A 221 -9.76 12.11 -1.80
C PRO A 221 -8.57 12.14 -0.84
N LEU A 222 -7.57 12.98 -1.14
CA LEU A 222 -6.37 13.12 -0.31
C LEU A 222 -6.71 13.44 1.16
N VAL A 223 -7.80 14.16 1.38
CA VAL A 223 -8.31 14.47 2.72
C VAL A 223 -8.69 13.24 3.54
N ASN A 224 -9.27 12.22 2.91
CA ASN A 224 -9.64 10.99 3.60
C ASN A 224 -8.41 10.13 3.88
N ILE A 225 -7.47 10.08 2.93
CA ILE A 225 -6.17 9.40 3.11
C ILE A 225 -5.41 10.01 4.29
N ALA A 226 -5.32 11.34 4.35
CA ALA A 226 -4.63 12.02 5.43
C ALA A 226 -5.30 11.78 6.80
N LYS A 227 -6.63 11.73 6.87
CA LYS A 227 -7.38 11.33 8.09
C LYS A 227 -7.09 9.89 8.49
N ALA A 228 -7.00 8.97 7.53
CA ALA A 228 -6.70 7.57 7.79
C ALA A 228 -5.26 7.40 8.32
N ASP A 229 -4.29 8.07 7.70
CA ASP A 229 -2.89 8.07 8.16
C ASP A 229 -2.77 8.62 9.59
N TRP A 230 -3.49 9.71 9.87
CA TRP A 230 -3.53 10.32 11.19
C TRP A 230 -4.12 9.37 12.24
N THR A 231 -5.16 8.63 11.87
CA THR A 231 -5.79 7.60 12.72
C THR A 231 -4.83 6.44 12.97
N ASN A 232 -4.14 5.96 11.93
CA ASN A 232 -3.13 4.91 12.04
C ASN A 232 -1.97 5.33 12.96
N MET A 233 -1.54 6.60 12.89
CA MET A 233 -0.56 7.13 13.82
C MET A 233 -1.06 7.09 15.28
N ALA A 234 -2.34 7.42 15.51
CA ALA A 234 -2.95 7.29 16.83
C ALA A 234 -2.90 5.84 17.36
N ASP A 235 -3.24 4.88 16.52
CA ASP A 235 -3.18 3.44 16.86
C ASP A 235 -1.75 2.96 17.16
N MET A 236 -0.74 3.53 16.50
CA MET A 236 0.66 3.24 16.81
C MET A 236 1.05 3.73 18.21
N PHE A 237 0.55 4.88 18.66
CA PHE A 237 0.76 5.33 20.04
C PHE A 237 0.08 4.40 21.05
N GLU A 238 -1.13 3.93 20.77
CA GLU A 238 -1.82 2.98 21.66
C GLU A 238 -1.02 1.68 21.83
N ARG A 239 -0.49 1.14 20.73
CA ARG A 239 0.39 -0.05 20.78
C ARG A 239 1.67 0.24 21.56
N GLY A 240 2.31 1.39 21.34
CA GLY A 240 3.49 1.80 22.09
C GLY A 240 3.22 1.90 23.59
N LEU A 241 2.07 2.46 23.99
CA LEU A 241 1.64 2.59 25.38
C LEU A 241 1.36 1.23 26.03
N PHE A 242 0.76 0.32 25.28
CA PHE A 242 0.58 -1.07 25.71
C PHE A 242 1.94 -1.69 26.03
N TYR A 243 2.89 -1.72 25.07
CA TYR A 243 4.19 -2.33 25.30
C TYR A 243 4.99 -1.68 26.42
N SER A 244 4.92 -0.35 26.57
CA SER A 244 5.64 0.35 27.64
C SER A 244 5.10 0.07 29.04
N THR A 245 3.81 -0.27 29.15
CA THR A 245 3.14 -0.54 30.44
C THR A 245 3.29 -1.99 30.88
N TYR A 246 3.28 -2.95 29.94
CA TYR A 246 3.37 -4.38 30.26
C TYR A 246 4.81 -4.89 30.43
N ARG A 247 5.82 -4.09 30.06
CA ARG A 247 7.22 -4.43 30.24
C ARG A 247 7.72 -4.06 31.63
N THR A 248 8.02 -5.05 32.48
CA THR A 248 8.51 -4.82 33.86
C THR A 248 9.70 -5.68 34.26
N LYS A 249 10.38 -6.32 33.30
CA LYS A 249 11.37 -7.36 33.59
C LYS A 249 12.72 -6.83 34.11
N PHE A 250 13.14 -5.63 33.70
CA PHE A 250 14.44 -5.08 34.06
C PHE A 250 14.28 -3.78 34.85
N ALA A 251 14.79 -3.76 36.09
CA ALA A 251 14.73 -2.57 36.95
C ALA A 251 15.46 -1.36 36.34
N SER A 252 16.53 -1.59 35.58
CA SER A 252 17.28 -0.56 34.85
C SER A 252 16.48 0.13 33.74
N GLU A 253 15.38 -0.47 33.29
CA GLU A 253 14.52 0.08 32.23
C GLU A 253 13.32 0.85 32.79
N ALA A 254 13.02 0.74 34.09
CA ALA A 254 11.80 1.28 34.68
C ALA A 254 11.69 2.81 34.53
N SER A 255 12.79 3.53 34.76
CA SER A 255 12.84 5.00 34.59
C SER A 255 12.61 5.41 33.14
N PHE A 256 13.20 4.66 32.19
CA PHE A 256 13.00 4.87 30.76
C PHE A 256 11.55 4.59 30.36
N LEU A 257 10.98 3.45 30.75
CA LEU A 257 9.62 3.07 30.37
C LEU A 257 8.58 4.04 30.94
N GLN A 258 8.78 4.55 32.16
CA GLN A 258 7.94 5.58 32.74
C GLN A 258 8.02 6.92 31.97
N ALA A 259 9.23 7.35 31.65
CA ALA A 259 9.45 8.59 30.88
C ALA A 259 8.91 8.46 29.45
N PHE A 260 9.12 7.31 28.80
CA PHE A 260 8.63 6.99 27.47
C PHE A 260 7.10 6.92 27.45
N THR A 261 6.47 6.28 28.43
CA THR A 261 5.00 6.29 28.58
C THR A 261 4.46 7.71 28.67
N THR A 262 5.14 8.59 29.40
CA THR A 262 4.75 10.01 29.50
C THR A 262 4.89 10.73 28.16
N PHE A 263 6.01 10.51 27.46
CA PHE A 263 6.24 11.04 26.12
C PHE A 263 5.15 10.60 25.13
N LEU A 264 4.81 9.31 25.11
CA LEU A 264 3.75 8.75 24.27
C LEU A 264 2.38 9.38 24.57
N LYS A 265 2.06 9.62 25.84
CA LYS A 265 0.78 10.27 26.22
C LYS A 265 0.68 11.68 25.63
N PHE A 266 1.76 12.46 25.65
CA PHE A 266 1.76 13.79 25.03
C PHE A 266 1.69 13.72 23.51
N ALA A 267 2.44 12.80 22.88
CA ALA A 267 2.37 12.55 21.43
C ALA A 267 0.95 12.18 20.98
N ARG A 268 0.31 11.21 21.66
CA ARG A 268 -1.09 10.83 21.45
C ARG A 268 -2.03 12.03 21.63
N LEU A 269 -1.78 12.89 22.61
CA LEU A 269 -2.65 14.03 22.87
C LEU A 269 -2.68 15.00 21.68
N LEU A 270 -1.56 15.20 20.99
CA LEU A 270 -1.50 16.01 19.76
C LEU A 270 -2.39 15.44 18.66
N VAL A 271 -2.24 14.13 18.41
CA VAL A 271 -2.97 13.43 17.35
C VAL A 271 -4.45 13.28 17.68
N THR A 272 -4.83 13.21 18.95
CA THR A 272 -6.24 13.13 19.33
C THR A 272 -6.92 14.49 19.41
N LYS A 273 -6.22 15.56 19.81
CA LYS A 273 -6.83 16.89 19.99
C LYS A 273 -6.99 17.68 18.71
N LEU A 274 -5.99 17.67 17.81
CA LEU A 274 -6.03 18.50 16.61
C LEU A 274 -7.21 18.16 15.66
N PRO A 275 -7.57 16.88 15.41
CA PRO A 275 -8.70 16.55 14.53
C PRO A 275 -10.09 16.77 15.13
N GLN A 276 -10.21 16.81 16.46
CA GLN A 276 -11.51 16.84 17.18
C GLN A 276 -12.13 18.24 17.29
N SER A 277 -11.65 19.21 16.52
CA SER A 277 -11.91 20.64 16.73
C SER A 277 -13.33 21.10 16.42
N ALA A 278 -14.09 20.37 15.60
CA ALA A 278 -15.54 20.35 15.57
C ALA A 278 -15.98 19.27 14.56
N PRO A 279 -17.11 18.58 14.76
CA PRO A 279 -17.58 17.52 13.85
C PRO A 279 -17.80 18.01 12.40
N ASN A 280 -17.96 19.32 12.19
CA ASN A 280 -18.18 19.93 10.87
C ASN A 280 -17.09 20.90 10.42
N GLN A 281 -16.01 21.12 11.20
CA GLN A 281 -14.93 22.06 10.86
C GLN A 281 -13.58 21.51 11.36
N PRO A 282 -12.90 20.69 10.56
CA PRO A 282 -11.59 20.15 10.93
C PRO A 282 -10.51 21.22 10.78
N LEU A 283 -9.69 21.43 11.82
CA LEU A 283 -8.50 22.30 11.80
C LEU A 283 -7.39 21.87 10.82
N PHE A 284 -7.49 20.66 10.27
CA PHE A 284 -6.41 19.96 9.59
C PHE A 284 -6.80 19.38 8.23
N PHE A 285 -8.08 19.12 8.00
CA PHE A 285 -8.55 18.27 6.90
C PHE A 285 -9.66 18.96 6.11
N PHE A 286 -9.32 20.06 5.46
CA PHE A 286 -10.27 20.87 4.70
C PHE A 286 -10.24 20.49 3.22
N GLY A 287 -11.27 19.79 2.73
CA GLY A 287 -11.32 19.19 1.38
C GLY A 287 -10.84 20.09 0.24
N PRO A 288 -11.44 21.29 0.03
CA PRO A 288 -11.04 22.17 -1.07
C PRO A 288 -9.58 22.63 -1.03
N LEU A 289 -8.97 22.78 0.15
CA LEU A 289 -7.55 23.16 0.29
C LEU A 289 -6.61 21.95 0.31
N MET A 290 -7.16 20.74 0.43
CA MET A 290 -6.43 19.48 0.25
C MET A 290 -6.41 19.04 -1.22
N ASP A 291 -7.37 19.51 -2.02
CA ASP A 291 -7.42 19.34 -3.48
C ASP A 291 -6.66 20.45 -4.21
N ILE A 292 -6.46 21.61 -3.57
CA ILE A 292 -5.47 22.60 -3.99
C ILE A 292 -4.08 22.01 -3.71
N GLU A 293 -3.17 22.15 -4.66
CA GLU A 293 -1.78 21.67 -4.65
C GLU A 293 -0.90 22.30 -3.54
N ASP A 294 -1.40 22.43 -2.31
CA ASP A 294 -0.69 23.09 -1.22
C ASP A 294 0.50 22.22 -0.78
N VAL A 295 1.68 22.67 -1.16
CA VAL A 295 2.97 22.07 -0.81
C VAL A 295 3.09 21.85 0.70
N ARG A 296 2.58 22.76 1.54
CA ARG A 296 2.67 22.65 3.01
C ARG A 296 1.90 21.46 3.53
N LEU A 297 0.74 21.15 2.94
CA LEU A 297 -0.03 19.99 3.32
C LEU A 297 0.69 18.68 2.98
N LYS A 298 1.29 18.58 1.79
CA LYS A 298 2.12 17.42 1.42
C LYS A 298 3.28 17.24 2.40
N ILE A 299 3.91 18.34 2.80
CA ILE A 299 4.97 18.32 3.81
C ILE A 299 4.43 17.86 5.18
N LEU A 300 3.24 18.31 5.60
CA LEU A 300 2.59 17.84 6.84
C LEU A 300 2.33 16.34 6.80
N MET A 301 1.78 15.83 5.70
CA MET A 301 1.54 14.41 5.50
C MET A 301 2.84 13.61 5.51
N TYR A 302 3.90 14.12 4.89
CA TYR A 302 5.22 13.50 4.91
C TYR A 302 5.78 13.36 6.32
N TYR A 303 5.77 14.43 7.11
CA TYR A 303 6.27 14.37 8.49
C TYR A 303 5.38 13.49 9.38
N SER A 304 4.07 13.50 9.14
CA SER A 304 3.14 12.59 9.80
C SER A 304 3.52 11.12 9.53
N ASP A 305 3.69 10.72 8.27
CA ASP A 305 4.10 9.36 7.91
C ASP A 305 5.45 8.98 8.54
N LYS A 306 6.47 9.85 8.43
CA LYS A 306 7.80 9.60 9.01
C LYS A 306 7.76 9.42 10.52
N ILE A 307 7.01 10.27 11.23
CA ILE A 307 6.81 10.12 12.68
C ILE A 307 6.16 8.77 12.97
N GLY A 308 5.11 8.38 12.23
CA GLY A 308 4.46 7.07 12.35
C GLY A 308 5.45 5.91 12.20
N ILE A 309 6.26 5.91 11.12
CA ILE A 309 7.27 4.87 10.86
C ILE A 309 8.27 4.78 12.02
N TRP A 310 8.86 5.91 12.43
CA TRP A 310 9.83 5.91 13.52
C TRP A 310 9.22 5.46 14.85
N MET A 311 7.95 5.79 15.10
CA MET A 311 7.21 5.31 16.26
C MET A 311 6.93 3.81 16.21
N SER A 312 6.61 3.26 15.03
CA SER A 312 6.51 1.81 14.86
C SER A 312 7.84 1.13 15.11
N THR A 313 8.93 1.63 14.54
CA THR A 313 10.30 1.13 14.78
C THR A 313 10.63 1.16 16.28
N MET A 314 10.26 2.24 16.98
CA MET A 314 10.43 2.34 18.43
C MET A 314 9.65 1.25 19.16
N GLY A 315 8.38 1.02 18.79
CA GLY A 315 7.55 -0.07 19.31
C GLY A 315 8.21 -1.44 19.17
N PHE A 316 8.73 -1.76 17.97
CA PHE A 316 9.46 -3.01 17.71
C PHE A 316 10.69 -3.17 18.60
N LYS A 317 11.42 -2.08 18.88
CA LYS A 317 12.62 -2.13 19.73
C LYS A 317 12.30 -2.37 21.20
N ILE A 318 11.11 -2.00 21.66
CA ILE A 318 10.72 -2.14 23.07
C ILE A 318 9.74 -3.29 23.33
N GLN A 319 9.15 -3.91 22.30
CA GLN A 319 8.10 -4.91 22.49
C GLN A 319 8.61 -6.24 23.04
N ASN A 320 9.87 -6.62 22.80
CA ASN A 320 10.38 -7.93 23.21
C ASN A 320 10.72 -7.92 24.72
N PRO A 321 9.94 -8.62 25.57
CA PRO A 321 10.17 -8.60 27.01
C PRO A 321 11.35 -9.50 27.43
N HIS A 322 11.92 -10.29 26.51
CA HIS A 322 13.00 -11.23 26.81
C HIS A 322 14.40 -10.68 26.56
N GLN A 323 14.53 -9.50 25.95
CA GLN A 323 15.81 -8.87 25.61
C GLN A 323 15.92 -7.48 26.23
N PRO A 324 17.08 -7.08 26.78
CA PRO A 324 17.28 -5.71 27.26
C PRO A 324 17.06 -4.67 26.15
N ILE A 325 16.58 -3.48 26.50
CA ILE A 325 16.45 -2.36 25.57
C ILE A 325 17.85 -1.89 25.13
N ASP A 326 18.07 -1.81 23.82
CA ASP A 326 19.22 -1.09 23.28
C ASP A 326 18.97 0.42 23.34
N PHE A 327 19.46 1.05 24.42
CA PHE A 327 19.31 2.50 24.61
C PHE A 327 20.02 3.36 23.57
N ARG A 328 21.05 2.85 22.87
CA ARG A 328 21.70 3.61 21.79
C ARG A 328 20.78 3.71 20.58
N GLU A 329 20.21 2.59 20.20
CA GLU A 329 19.27 2.51 19.09
C GLU A 329 17.98 3.27 19.38
N VAL A 330 17.45 3.14 20.59
CA VAL A 330 16.27 3.85 21.07
C VAL A 330 16.50 5.37 21.09
N ALA A 331 17.65 5.84 21.59
CA ALA A 331 17.99 7.26 21.55
C ALA A 331 18.04 7.80 20.11
N THR A 332 18.61 7.03 19.18
CA THR A 332 18.68 7.42 17.76
C THR A 332 17.30 7.60 17.15
N VAL A 333 16.37 6.68 17.43
CA VAL A 333 14.98 6.78 16.95
C VAL A 333 14.24 7.93 17.62
N LEU A 334 14.41 8.14 18.93
CA LEU A 334 13.81 9.26 19.66
C LEU A 334 14.24 10.62 19.10
N ILE A 335 15.52 10.81 18.76
CA ILE A 335 16.00 12.05 18.13
C ILE A 335 15.22 12.33 16.82
N ARG A 336 15.02 11.29 15.99
CA ARG A 336 14.26 11.42 14.74
C ARG A 336 12.80 11.79 15.01
N VAL A 337 12.13 11.09 15.93
CA VAL A 337 10.73 11.40 16.31
C VAL A 337 10.59 12.83 16.82
N ILE A 338 11.44 13.25 17.75
CA ILE A 338 11.41 14.58 18.34
C ILE A 338 11.66 15.65 17.28
N GLY A 339 12.69 15.48 16.44
CA GLY A 339 12.97 16.39 15.32
C GLY A 339 11.85 16.44 14.28
N GLY A 340 11.20 15.30 14.00
CA GLY A 340 10.03 15.20 13.15
C GLY A 340 8.87 16.05 13.67
N TYR A 341 8.56 15.95 14.96
CA TYR A 341 7.53 16.77 15.59
C TYR A 341 7.84 18.26 15.51
N SER A 342 9.09 18.68 15.76
CA SER A 342 9.45 20.10 15.62
C SER A 342 9.14 20.65 14.23
N ARG A 343 9.58 19.94 13.19
CA ARG A 343 9.35 20.36 11.81
C ARG A 343 7.85 20.35 11.49
N PHE A 344 7.15 19.30 11.88
CA PHE A 344 5.70 19.19 11.75
C PHE A 344 4.96 20.40 12.34
N LEU A 345 5.31 20.82 13.56
CA LEU A 345 4.67 21.96 14.23
C LEU A 345 4.92 23.29 13.50
N ILE A 346 6.14 23.54 13.04
CA ILE A 346 6.48 24.75 12.27
C ILE A 346 5.66 24.81 10.98
N ILE A 347 5.57 23.70 10.26
CA ILE A 347 4.83 23.63 9.00
C ILE A 347 3.32 23.75 9.25
N LEU A 348 2.83 23.23 10.38
CA LEU A 348 1.43 23.35 10.78
C LEU A 348 1.04 24.81 11.03
N GLU A 349 1.89 25.57 11.71
CA GLU A 349 1.63 26.99 11.95
C GLU A 349 1.59 27.78 10.65
N ARG A 350 2.53 27.52 9.72
CA ARG A 350 2.55 28.13 8.38
C ARG A 350 1.33 27.75 7.53
N TYR A 351 0.87 26.51 7.64
CA TYR A 351 -0.37 26.07 6.99
C TYR A 351 -1.57 26.84 7.55
N TRP A 352 -1.65 26.99 8.87
CA TRP A 352 -2.68 27.81 9.51
C TRP A 352 -2.63 29.29 9.11
N ASP A 353 -1.44 29.88 8.94
CA ASP A 353 -1.32 31.25 8.43
C ASP A 353 -1.94 31.34 7.03
N SER A 354 -1.63 30.39 6.15
CA SER A 354 -2.24 30.36 4.82
C SER A 354 -3.75 30.16 4.82
N LEU A 355 -4.28 29.38 5.75
CA LEU A 355 -5.73 29.21 5.87
C LEU A 355 -6.40 30.52 6.27
N LEU A 356 -5.77 31.29 7.17
CA LEU A 356 -6.27 32.60 7.59
C LEU A 356 -6.16 33.65 6.49
N GLU A 357 -5.16 33.53 5.62
CA GLU A 357 -4.99 34.38 4.43
C GLU A 357 -5.94 33.98 3.29
N SER A 358 -6.37 32.72 3.24
CA SER A 358 -7.35 32.30 2.25
C SER A 358 -8.71 32.91 2.60
N ASP A 359 -9.32 33.67 1.69
CA ASP A 359 -10.69 34.20 1.81
C ASP A 359 -11.77 33.10 1.78
N ALA A 360 -11.42 31.86 2.14
CA ALA A 360 -12.29 30.70 2.13
C ALA A 360 -13.35 30.83 3.23
N PRO A 361 -14.65 30.95 2.89
CA PRO A 361 -15.72 31.25 3.85
C PRO A 361 -15.99 30.14 4.87
N GLN A 362 -15.32 29.00 4.74
CA GLN A 362 -15.47 27.84 5.62
C GLN A 362 -14.36 27.73 6.67
N VAL A 363 -13.30 28.54 6.56
CA VAL A 363 -12.25 28.63 7.59
C VAL A 363 -12.79 29.48 8.74
N ASP A 364 -12.81 28.92 9.96
CA ASP A 364 -13.12 29.68 11.18
C ASP A 364 -11.82 30.16 11.84
N PRO A 365 -11.51 31.47 11.80
CA PRO A 365 -10.31 32.01 12.42
C PRO A 365 -10.23 31.74 13.92
N ASN A 366 -11.36 31.68 14.63
CA ASN A 366 -11.38 31.46 16.06
C ASN A 366 -10.94 30.03 16.41
N LEU A 367 -11.28 29.05 15.58
CA LEU A 367 -10.80 27.68 15.77
C LEU A 367 -9.28 27.63 15.64
N ILE A 368 -8.70 28.29 14.63
CA ILE A 368 -7.24 28.33 14.43
C ILE A 368 -6.55 29.03 15.62
N VAL A 369 -7.10 30.15 16.11
CA VAL A 369 -6.57 30.83 17.30
C VAL A 369 -6.60 29.93 18.53
N ASN A 370 -7.72 29.24 18.78
CA ASN A 370 -7.84 28.28 19.89
C ASN A 370 -6.85 27.12 19.76
N ALA A 371 -6.65 26.60 18.55
CA ALA A 371 -5.68 25.56 18.24
C ALA A 371 -4.25 26.00 18.56
N ARG A 372 -3.88 27.23 18.15
CA ARG A 372 -2.58 27.83 18.45
C ARG A 372 -2.38 28.02 19.94
N GLN A 373 -3.39 28.49 20.68
CA GLN A 373 -3.30 28.63 22.13
C GLN A 373 -3.06 27.27 22.82
N TRP A 374 -3.83 26.25 22.42
CA TRP A 374 -3.65 24.90 22.92
C TRP A 374 -2.25 24.36 22.58
N LEU A 375 -1.78 24.52 21.34
CA LEU A 375 -0.45 24.10 20.90
C LEU A 375 0.66 24.77 21.71
N ASN A 376 0.56 26.08 21.94
CA ASN A 376 1.48 26.84 22.78
C ASN A 376 1.53 26.33 24.24
N SER A 377 0.42 25.82 24.77
CA SER A 377 0.38 25.20 26.10
C SER A 377 0.96 23.78 26.13
N TRP A 378 0.82 23.04 25.02
CA TRP A 378 1.25 21.65 24.88
C TRP A 378 2.76 21.53 24.61
N THR A 379 3.30 22.40 23.75
CA THR A 379 4.69 22.35 23.28
C THR A 379 5.72 22.31 24.41
N PRO A 380 5.66 23.16 25.46
CA PRO A 380 6.60 23.07 26.59
C PRO A 380 6.53 21.74 27.34
N LEU A 381 5.33 21.19 27.51
CA LEU A 381 5.12 19.92 28.22
C LEU A 381 5.66 18.72 27.42
N PHE A 382 5.41 18.70 26.11
CA PHE A 382 5.97 17.69 25.21
C PHE A 382 7.49 17.72 25.22
N THR A 383 8.08 18.92 25.15
CA THR A 383 9.55 19.11 25.20
C THR A 383 10.16 18.57 26.48
N LEU A 384 9.51 18.85 27.62
CA LEU A 384 9.95 18.34 28.91
C LEU A 384 9.88 16.81 28.95
N ALA A 385 8.81 16.21 28.43
CA ALA A 385 8.67 14.77 28.34
C ALA A 385 9.74 14.14 27.43
N ALA A 386 9.98 14.74 26.26
CA ALA A 386 11.03 14.37 25.31
C ALA A 386 12.43 14.39 25.94
N ARG A 387 12.74 15.45 26.70
CA ARG A 387 14.00 15.57 27.44
C ARG A 387 14.13 14.47 28.50
N LYS A 388 13.08 14.22 29.29
CA LYS A 388 13.09 13.19 30.35
C LYS A 388 13.29 11.79 29.79
N VAL A 389 12.60 11.44 28.70
CA VAL A 389 12.78 10.12 28.09
C VAL A 389 14.18 9.96 27.51
N MET A 390 14.71 11.00 26.88
CA MET A 390 16.09 10.96 26.40
C MET A 390 17.08 10.82 27.56
N GLN A 391 16.88 11.53 28.67
CA GLN A 391 17.78 11.45 29.84
C GLN A 391 17.82 10.02 30.39
N ALA A 392 16.67 9.35 30.41
CA ALA A 392 16.56 7.98 30.89
C ALA A 392 17.29 6.95 29.99
N THR A 393 17.65 7.30 28.75
CA THR A 393 18.52 6.44 27.92
C THR A 393 19.99 6.46 28.37
N GLY A 394 20.39 7.43 29.20
CA GLY A 394 21.79 7.64 29.59
C GLY A 394 22.70 8.12 28.45
N ARG A 395 22.14 8.49 27.29
CA ARG A 395 22.89 8.90 26.08
C ARG A 395 22.93 10.40 25.83
N LEU A 396 22.39 11.21 26.75
CA LEU A 396 22.41 12.67 26.63
C LEU A 396 23.80 13.22 26.92
N HIS A 397 24.48 13.69 25.87
CA HIS A 397 25.49 14.72 26.03
C HIS A 397 24.79 16.08 26.02
N PHE A 398 25.02 16.88 27.06
CA PHE A 398 24.36 18.17 27.34
C PHE A 398 24.38 19.15 26.15
N HIS A 399 25.34 19.00 25.23
CA HIS A 399 25.54 19.86 24.07
C HIS A 399 24.82 19.42 22.78
N GLN A 400 24.21 18.23 22.74
CA GLN A 400 23.52 17.69 21.55
C GLN A 400 22.00 17.91 21.59
N PHE A 401 21.49 18.58 22.63
CA PHE A 401 20.06 18.67 22.93
C PHE A 401 19.61 20.12 23.18
N HIS A 402 20.09 21.06 22.36
CA HIS A 402 19.47 22.38 22.27
C HIS A 402 18.22 22.28 21.39
N PHE A 403 17.09 22.15 22.05
CA PHE A 403 15.77 22.24 21.44
C PHE A 403 15.19 23.60 21.86
N GLU A 404 15.57 24.65 21.13
CA GLU A 404 14.81 25.89 21.18
C GLU A 404 13.69 25.74 20.15
N LEU A 405 12.52 25.32 20.61
CA LEU A 405 11.29 25.23 19.82
C LEU A 405 10.78 26.57 19.29
N ARG A 406 11.62 27.61 19.30
CA ARG A 406 11.26 28.96 18.85
C ARG A 406 12.34 29.72 18.09
N GLU A 407 13.54 29.16 17.89
CA GLU A 407 14.54 29.84 17.07
C GLU A 407 15.16 28.84 16.09
N ALA A 408 14.56 28.78 14.91
CA ALA A 408 15.26 28.37 13.70
C ALA A 408 15.23 29.57 12.75
N GLU A 409 15.96 30.63 13.13
CA GLU A 409 16.58 31.49 12.13
C GLU A 409 17.65 30.64 11.44
N HIS A 410 17.28 30.10 10.28
CA HIS A 410 18.11 30.04 9.07
C HIS A 410 17.30 29.40 7.93
N ASP A 411 16.84 30.31 7.06
CA ASP A 411 16.79 30.26 5.59
C ASP A 411 17.68 29.15 4.97
N ASP A 412 17.25 28.35 3.99
CA ASP A 412 17.16 28.78 2.58
C ASP A 412 16.21 27.90 1.72
N PHE A 413 15.39 27.01 2.27
CA PHE A 413 14.72 25.97 1.45
C PHE A 413 13.33 26.34 0.87
N LEU A 414 12.89 27.60 0.97
CA LEU A 414 11.59 28.04 0.43
C LEU A 414 11.62 29.45 -0.19
N MET A 415 12.79 29.93 -0.61
CA MET A 415 12.90 31.19 -1.35
C MET A 415 13.51 30.88 -2.71
N GLU A 416 12.66 30.71 -3.71
CA GLU A 416 12.86 31.22 -5.07
C GLU A 416 11.53 31.09 -5.83
N ASP A 417 10.88 32.25 -5.97
CA ASP A 417 9.78 32.70 -6.84
C ASP A 417 8.57 31.80 -7.17
#